data_AF-A0A976PUU2-F1
#
_entry.id   AF-A0A976PUU2-F1
#
_cell.length_a   1.000
_cell.length_b   1.000
_cell.length_c   1.000
_cell.angle_alpha   90.00
_cell.angle_beta   90.00
_cell.angle_gamma   90.00
#
_symmetry.space_group_name_H-M   'P 1'
#
loop_
_entity.id
_entity.type
_entity.pdbx_description
1 polymer ?
#
loop_
_entity_poly.entity_id
_entity_poly.type
_entity_poly.pdbx_seq_one_letter_code
_entity_poly.pdbx_strand_id
1 'polypeptide(L)'
;MLAGPVRTPIGRFGGALASLSAADLGTAAATAALERLSLDPAAVDQVVFGHARQAGGGPNTARQIAHRVGVPTERPAFTVNQACGSGLQAALCAARAITLGEARVVLVGGTESMSNTPYLLPRTRWGQRLGHDEIVDGMYKDGFDDPLSELVMGETAEELAKEVGIERRASDEYAAMSQQRCEQARAAGRFEPEIVPVRIEHRKGEQVVDRDEHPRDGVTAETLAKLRPVFREGGVVTAGNASGITDGAAALVVASEEAAAELGLEAAGRLLDWEVVGVDPRIMGIGPVPAV
;
A
#
# COMPACT_ATOMS: atom_id res chain seq x y z
N MET A 1 5.52 -16.81 12.37
CA MET A 1 6.40 -15.73 12.87
C MET A 1 6.52 -14.64 11.80
N LEU A 2 6.63 -13.37 12.20
CA LEU A 2 6.90 -12.22 11.33
C LEU A 2 8.33 -11.73 11.60
N ALA A 3 9.11 -11.51 10.54
CA ALA A 3 10.52 -11.14 10.63
C ALA A 3 10.89 -10.06 9.60
N GLY A 4 11.85 -9.21 9.96
CA GLY A 4 12.46 -8.23 9.07
C GLY A 4 11.51 -7.21 8.40
N PRO A 5 10.50 -6.65 9.09
CA PRO A 5 9.62 -5.67 8.47
C PRO A 5 10.39 -4.41 8.07
N VAL A 6 10.20 -3.98 6.82
CA VAL A 6 10.77 -2.78 6.22
C VAL A 6 9.79 -2.15 5.25
N ARG A 7 10.00 -0.86 4.95
CA ARG A 7 9.28 -0.14 3.90
C ARG A 7 10.17 0.87 3.21
N THR A 8 9.81 1.22 1.98
CA THR A 8 10.33 2.44 1.35
C THR A 8 9.75 3.67 2.07
N PRO A 9 10.30 4.87 1.83
CA PRO A 9 9.53 6.09 2.05
C PRO A 9 8.21 6.05 1.28
N ILE A 10 7.23 6.79 1.79
CA ILE A 10 5.96 7.05 1.12
C ILE A 10 6.11 8.35 0.34
N GLY A 11 6.17 8.21 -0.98
CA GLY A 11 6.22 9.33 -1.92
C GLY A 11 4.83 9.94 -2.11
N ARG A 12 4.76 11.24 -2.39
CA ARG A 12 3.50 11.89 -2.79
C ARG A 12 3.24 11.65 -4.28
N PHE A 13 1.99 11.77 -4.72
CA PHE A 13 1.63 11.70 -6.14
C PHE A 13 2.44 12.66 -7.02
N GLY A 14 3.10 12.12 -8.05
CA GLY A 14 4.02 12.87 -8.91
C GLY A 14 5.30 13.35 -8.19
N GLY A 15 5.61 12.78 -7.03
CA GLY A 15 6.73 13.16 -6.17
C GLY A 15 8.04 12.45 -6.52
N ALA A 16 8.91 12.30 -5.51
CA ALA A 16 10.27 11.80 -5.71
C ALA A 16 10.32 10.35 -6.22
N LEU A 17 9.31 9.53 -5.91
CA LEU A 17 9.24 8.12 -6.32
C LEU A 17 8.51 7.90 -7.67
N ALA A 18 8.01 8.96 -8.30
CA ALA A 18 7.14 8.85 -9.48
C ALA A 18 7.83 8.22 -10.71
N SER A 19 9.15 8.18 -10.77
CA SER A 19 9.89 7.51 -11.85
C SER A 19 10.00 5.99 -11.68
N LEU A 20 9.58 5.44 -10.53
CA LEU A 20 9.71 4.02 -10.22
C LEU A 20 8.36 3.29 -10.38
N SER A 21 8.40 2.13 -11.02
CA SER A 21 7.25 1.25 -11.09
C SER A 21 6.94 0.61 -9.73
N ALA A 22 5.71 0.10 -9.56
CA ALA A 22 5.36 -0.68 -8.38
C ALA A 22 6.29 -1.91 -8.19
N ALA A 23 6.77 -2.51 -9.28
CA ALA A 23 7.73 -3.61 -9.18
C ALA A 23 9.10 -3.14 -8.68
N ASP A 24 9.55 -1.94 -9.03
CA ASP A 24 10.84 -1.38 -8.57
C ASP A 24 10.79 -1.07 -7.07
N LEU A 25 9.71 -0.43 -6.61
CA LEU A 25 9.47 -0.14 -5.20
C LEU A 25 9.38 -1.43 -4.37
N GLY A 26 8.61 -2.40 -4.85
CA GLY A 26 8.50 -3.72 -4.21
C GLY A 26 9.83 -4.47 -4.17
N THR A 27 10.66 -4.34 -5.21
CA THR A 27 12.02 -4.91 -5.23
C THR A 27 12.90 -4.26 -4.17
N ALA A 28 12.88 -2.92 -4.04
CA ALA A 28 13.66 -2.22 -3.03
C ALA A 28 13.29 -2.67 -1.60
N ALA A 29 12.00 -2.77 -1.29
CA ALA A 29 11.54 -3.25 0.01
C ALA A 29 11.91 -4.73 0.24
N ALA A 30 11.69 -5.59 -0.75
CA ALA A 30 12.00 -7.01 -0.67
C ALA A 30 13.49 -7.30 -0.48
N THR A 31 14.37 -6.64 -1.25
CA THR A 31 15.82 -6.75 -1.11
C THR A 31 16.23 -6.40 0.33
N ALA A 32 15.76 -5.27 0.85
CA ALA A 32 16.12 -4.84 2.19
C ALA A 32 15.56 -5.74 3.29
N ALA A 33 14.39 -6.37 3.10
CA ALA A 33 13.85 -7.34 4.04
C ALA A 33 14.75 -8.59 4.13
N LEU A 34 15.21 -9.10 2.97
CA LEU A 34 16.12 -10.25 2.91
C LEU A 34 17.49 -9.90 3.48
N GLU A 35 18.06 -8.75 3.13
CA GLU A 35 19.35 -8.26 3.66
C GLU A 35 19.32 -8.07 5.16
N ARG A 36 18.25 -7.46 5.70
CA ARG A 36 18.07 -7.28 7.15
C ARG A 36 18.10 -8.59 7.92
N LEU A 37 17.60 -9.66 7.31
CA LEU A 37 17.57 -10.99 7.89
C LEU A 37 18.81 -11.82 7.54
N SER A 38 19.71 -11.30 6.70
CA SER A 38 20.79 -12.08 6.08
C SER A 38 20.27 -13.39 5.47
N LEU A 39 19.06 -13.35 4.90
CA LEU A 39 18.34 -14.51 4.40
C LEU A 39 18.69 -14.75 2.93
N ASP A 40 19.21 -15.93 2.62
CA ASP A 40 19.42 -16.37 1.24
C ASP A 40 18.07 -16.45 0.51
N PRO A 41 17.88 -15.77 -0.64
CA PRO A 41 16.67 -15.89 -1.45
C PRO A 41 16.29 -17.34 -1.80
N ALA A 42 17.24 -18.27 -1.83
CA ALA A 42 16.99 -19.69 -2.08
C ALA A 42 16.20 -20.40 -0.96
N ALA A 43 16.20 -19.83 0.26
CA ALA A 43 15.42 -20.32 1.39
C ALA A 43 13.93 -19.92 1.31
N VAL A 44 13.56 -19.00 0.41
CA VAL A 44 12.18 -18.57 0.22
C VAL A 44 11.42 -19.62 -0.60
N ASP A 45 10.34 -20.17 -0.04
CA ASP A 45 9.50 -21.14 -0.73
C ASP A 45 8.49 -20.48 -1.66
N GLN A 46 8.03 -19.28 -1.32
CA GLN A 46 7.00 -18.56 -2.07
C GLN A 46 7.12 -17.04 -1.88
N VAL A 47 6.67 -16.28 -2.88
CA VAL A 47 6.56 -14.81 -2.80
C VAL A 47 5.12 -14.36 -3.03
N VAL A 48 4.58 -13.54 -2.13
CA VAL A 48 3.22 -12.98 -2.26
C VAL A 48 3.25 -11.48 -2.06
N PHE A 49 2.86 -10.70 -3.08
CA PHE A 49 2.79 -9.24 -2.94
C PHE A 49 1.40 -8.72 -3.27
N GLY A 50 0.92 -7.81 -2.42
CA GLY A 50 -0.26 -7.00 -2.70
C GLY A 50 0.05 -5.91 -3.73
N HIS A 51 -0.80 -5.77 -4.74
CA HIS A 51 -0.74 -4.66 -5.72
C HIS A 51 -2.17 -4.40 -6.22
N ALA A 52 -2.74 -3.25 -5.87
CA ALA A 52 -4.16 -2.98 -6.11
C ALA A 52 -4.38 -2.41 -7.52
N ARG A 53 -3.53 -1.50 -7.99
CA ARG A 53 -3.65 -0.85 -9.31
C ARG A 53 -2.68 -1.44 -10.34
N GLN A 54 -2.99 -2.64 -10.80
CA GLN A 54 -2.04 -3.43 -11.61
C GLN A 54 -1.92 -3.00 -13.08
N ALA A 55 -2.83 -2.14 -13.58
CA ALA A 55 -2.86 -1.75 -14.98
C ALA A 55 -1.51 -1.13 -15.42
N GLY A 56 -0.93 -1.65 -16.51
CA GLY A 56 0.38 -1.20 -17.00
C GLY A 56 1.60 -1.76 -16.23
N GLY A 57 1.41 -2.40 -15.08
CA GLY A 57 2.48 -2.98 -14.25
C GLY A 57 3.06 -4.31 -14.77
N GLY A 58 2.58 -4.80 -15.91
CA GLY A 58 2.96 -6.11 -16.46
C GLY A 58 2.33 -7.29 -15.73
N PRO A 59 2.55 -8.53 -16.21
CA PRO A 59 2.00 -9.71 -15.55
C PRO A 59 2.66 -9.93 -14.20
N ASN A 60 1.84 -10.23 -13.18
CA ASN A 60 2.26 -10.74 -11.88
C ASN A 60 3.45 -9.97 -11.26
N THR A 61 3.18 -8.79 -10.70
CA THR A 61 4.17 -7.92 -10.03
C THR A 61 4.98 -8.66 -8.96
N ALA A 62 4.37 -9.55 -8.17
CA ALA A 62 5.08 -10.38 -7.20
C ALA A 62 6.15 -11.27 -7.84
N ARG A 63 5.89 -11.81 -9.04
CA ARG A 63 6.87 -12.60 -9.79
C ARG A 63 8.02 -11.74 -10.32
N GLN A 64 7.73 -10.51 -10.75
CA GLN A 64 8.78 -9.57 -11.15
C GLN A 64 9.70 -9.25 -9.97
N ILE A 65 9.12 -8.98 -8.79
CA ILE A 65 9.86 -8.74 -7.54
C ILE A 65 10.70 -9.97 -7.18
N ALA A 66 10.09 -11.15 -7.09
CA ALA A 66 10.77 -12.40 -6.75
C ALA A 66 12.01 -12.64 -7.61
N HIS A 67 11.87 -12.48 -8.93
CA HIS A 67 12.97 -12.65 -9.86
C HIS A 67 14.10 -11.63 -9.63
N ARG A 68 13.76 -10.35 -9.41
CA ARG A 68 14.73 -9.27 -9.22
C ARG A 68 15.51 -9.37 -7.91
N VAL A 69 14.90 -9.94 -6.87
CA VAL A 69 15.57 -10.18 -5.58
C VAL A 69 16.30 -11.53 -5.51
N GLY A 70 16.38 -12.26 -6.62
CA GLY A 70 17.16 -13.50 -6.72
C GLY A 70 16.47 -14.76 -6.18
N VAL A 71 15.16 -14.73 -5.91
CA VAL A 71 14.42 -15.95 -5.56
C VAL A 71 14.47 -16.92 -6.76
N PRO A 72 14.78 -18.22 -6.55
CA PRO A 72 14.93 -19.17 -7.65
C PRO A 72 13.69 -19.26 -8.55
N THR A 73 13.90 -19.52 -9.83
CA THR A 73 12.85 -19.43 -10.86
C THR A 73 11.75 -20.47 -10.65
N GLU A 74 12.08 -21.62 -10.09
CA GLU A 74 11.16 -22.70 -9.74
C GLU A 74 10.22 -22.36 -8.57
N ARG A 75 10.52 -21.31 -7.78
CA ARG A 75 9.67 -20.92 -6.64
C ARG A 75 8.43 -20.17 -7.11
N PRO A 76 7.24 -20.51 -6.60
CA PRO A 76 6.01 -19.81 -6.96
C PRO A 76 6.00 -18.36 -6.46
N ALA A 77 5.39 -17.48 -7.25
CA ALA A 77 5.09 -16.11 -6.83
C ALA A 77 3.75 -15.68 -7.42
N PHE A 78 2.92 -15.00 -6.63
CA PHE A 78 1.65 -14.46 -7.13
C PHE A 78 1.30 -13.11 -6.50
N THR A 79 0.58 -12.32 -7.30
CA THR A 79 0.11 -11.00 -6.89
C THR A 79 -1.31 -11.13 -6.38
N VAL A 80 -1.59 -10.58 -5.19
CA VAL A 80 -2.93 -10.58 -4.60
C VAL A 80 -3.52 -9.17 -4.66
N ASN A 81 -4.82 -9.08 -4.91
CA ASN A 81 -5.55 -7.82 -4.91
C ASN A 81 -6.78 -7.95 -4.00
N GLN A 82 -6.75 -7.18 -2.91
CA GLN A 82 -7.88 -6.93 -2.01
C GLN A 82 -7.96 -5.42 -1.72
N ALA A 83 -7.84 -4.60 -2.78
CA ALA A 83 -7.78 -3.15 -2.71
C ALA A 83 -6.78 -2.67 -1.63
N CYS A 84 -7.18 -1.76 -0.73
CA CYS A 84 -6.34 -1.24 0.35
C CYS A 84 -5.80 -2.34 1.28
N GLY A 85 -6.48 -3.49 1.38
CA GLY A 85 -6.06 -4.62 2.22
C GLY A 85 -5.03 -5.56 1.60
N SER A 86 -4.60 -5.32 0.34
CA SER A 86 -3.79 -6.26 -0.43
C SER A 86 -2.47 -6.67 0.25
N GLY A 87 -1.76 -5.72 0.87
CA GLY A 87 -0.49 -6.01 1.56
C GLY A 87 -0.67 -6.91 2.79
N LEU A 88 -1.73 -6.67 3.58
CA LEU A 88 -2.08 -7.53 4.72
C LEU A 88 -2.57 -8.91 4.24
N GLN A 89 -3.38 -8.94 3.19
CA GLN A 89 -3.84 -10.20 2.60
C GLN A 89 -2.68 -11.06 2.10
N ALA A 90 -1.58 -10.48 1.62
CA ALA A 90 -0.38 -11.23 1.27
C ALA A 90 0.22 -11.98 2.48
N ALA A 91 0.27 -11.33 3.65
CA ALA A 91 0.70 -11.97 4.89
C ALA A 91 -0.25 -13.09 5.33
N LEU A 92 -1.57 -12.92 5.13
CA LEU A 92 -2.56 -13.97 5.42
C LEU A 92 -2.46 -15.16 4.46
N CYS A 93 -2.18 -14.92 3.18
CA CYS A 93 -1.88 -15.98 2.23
C CYS A 93 -0.67 -16.81 2.67
N ALA A 94 0.41 -16.15 3.11
CA ALA A 94 1.57 -16.84 3.66
C ALA A 94 1.25 -17.64 4.93
N ALA A 95 0.50 -17.05 5.86
CA ALA A 95 0.08 -17.73 7.08
C ALA A 95 -0.72 -19.01 6.78
N ARG A 96 -1.64 -18.96 5.81
CA ARG A 96 -2.40 -20.13 5.35
C ARG A 96 -1.50 -21.18 4.72
N ALA A 97 -0.61 -20.80 3.80
CA ALA A 97 0.33 -21.72 3.16
C ALA A 97 1.23 -22.44 4.19
N ILE A 98 1.72 -21.71 5.19
CA ILE A 98 2.53 -22.28 6.27
C ILE A 98 1.71 -23.22 7.15
N THR A 99 0.49 -22.81 7.53
CA THR A 99 -0.40 -23.64 8.35
C THR A 99 -0.79 -24.94 7.66
N LEU A 100 -0.96 -24.91 6.33
CA LEU A 100 -1.27 -26.07 5.50
C LEU A 100 -0.04 -26.93 5.17
N GLY A 101 1.16 -26.52 5.56
CA GLY A 101 2.41 -27.23 5.28
C GLY A 101 2.89 -27.11 3.83
N GLU A 102 2.38 -26.12 3.08
CA GLU A 102 2.72 -25.89 1.67
C GLU A 102 3.99 -25.04 1.51
N ALA A 103 4.32 -24.23 2.51
CA ALA A 103 5.51 -23.39 2.56
C ALA A 103 6.05 -23.30 4.00
N ARG A 104 7.33 -22.98 4.15
CA ARG A 104 7.96 -22.76 5.48
C ARG A 104 8.43 -21.32 5.64
N VAL A 105 8.87 -20.71 4.54
CA VAL A 105 9.34 -19.32 4.47
C VAL A 105 8.71 -18.62 3.28
N VAL A 106 7.98 -17.54 3.53
CA VAL A 106 7.30 -16.77 2.50
C VAL A 106 7.70 -15.31 2.60
N LEU A 107 8.23 -14.76 1.51
CA LEU A 107 8.46 -13.32 1.39
C LEU A 107 7.14 -12.64 1.01
N VAL A 108 6.68 -11.72 1.85
CA VAL A 108 5.42 -11.01 1.63
C VAL A 108 5.60 -9.51 1.62
N GLY A 109 4.63 -8.82 1.02
CA GLY A 109 4.62 -7.37 1.05
C GLY A 109 3.41 -6.76 0.36
N GLY A 110 3.44 -5.44 0.25
CA GLY A 110 2.53 -4.65 -0.57
C GLY A 110 3.33 -3.62 -1.34
N THR A 111 2.93 -3.33 -2.56
CA THR A 111 3.57 -2.30 -3.39
C THR A 111 2.52 -1.57 -4.22
N GLU A 112 2.72 -0.27 -4.37
CA GLU A 112 1.85 0.57 -5.19
C GLU A 112 2.64 1.75 -5.79
N SER A 113 2.29 2.10 -7.02
CA SER A 113 2.80 3.30 -7.70
C SER A 113 1.62 3.99 -8.38
N MET A 114 0.84 4.72 -7.57
CA MET A 114 -0.34 5.44 -8.03
C MET A 114 0.05 6.48 -9.09
N SER A 115 1.25 7.07 -8.99
CA SER A 115 1.81 8.00 -9.99
C SER A 115 1.97 7.39 -11.39
N ASN A 116 2.11 6.06 -11.49
CA ASN A 116 2.34 5.37 -12.75
C ASN A 116 1.09 4.64 -13.30
N THR A 117 -0.07 4.80 -12.65
CA THR A 117 -1.30 4.21 -13.15
C THR A 117 -1.71 4.88 -14.46
N PRO A 118 -1.91 4.13 -15.56
CA PRO A 118 -2.14 4.72 -16.87
C PRO A 118 -3.59 5.19 -17.04
N TYR A 119 -3.78 6.12 -17.98
CA TYR A 119 -5.08 6.35 -18.59
C TYR A 119 -5.45 5.21 -19.55
N LEU A 120 -6.74 4.93 -19.68
CA LEU A 120 -7.31 3.82 -20.44
C LEU A 120 -8.20 4.33 -21.59
N LEU A 121 -8.12 3.64 -22.73
CA LEU A 121 -8.99 3.83 -23.90
C LEU A 121 -9.65 2.48 -24.25
N PRO A 122 -10.68 2.05 -23.49
CA PRO A 122 -11.15 0.66 -23.50
C PRO A 122 -11.74 0.22 -24.84
N ARG A 123 -12.32 1.16 -25.59
CA ARG A 123 -12.99 0.89 -26.88
C ARG A 123 -12.02 0.83 -28.07
N THR A 124 -10.83 1.40 -27.93
CA THR A 124 -9.89 1.56 -29.05
C THR A 124 -9.38 0.24 -29.63
N ARG A 125 -9.36 -0.85 -28.83
CA ARG A 125 -8.94 -2.18 -29.31
C ARG A 125 -9.71 -2.65 -30.55
N TRP A 126 -10.99 -2.32 -30.65
CA TRP A 126 -11.87 -2.75 -31.75
C TRP A 126 -12.27 -1.59 -32.68
N GLY A 127 -11.76 -0.38 -32.43
CA GLY A 127 -12.09 0.84 -33.17
C GLY A 127 -13.35 1.55 -32.67
N GLN A 128 -13.37 2.87 -32.84
CA GLN A 128 -14.46 3.76 -32.38
C GLN A 128 -15.57 3.94 -33.41
N ARG A 129 -15.37 3.48 -34.65
CA ARG A 129 -16.16 3.76 -35.86
C ARG A 129 -16.25 5.25 -36.22
N LEU A 130 -16.93 6.08 -35.41
CA LEU A 130 -17.11 7.52 -35.61
C LEU A 130 -17.61 8.17 -34.31
N GLY A 131 -17.03 9.30 -33.89
CA GLY A 131 -17.48 10.09 -32.74
C GLY A 131 -16.37 10.37 -31.72
N HIS A 132 -16.71 11.17 -30.70
CA HIS A 132 -15.85 11.40 -29.53
C HIS A 132 -15.80 10.13 -28.65
N ASP A 133 -14.73 10.00 -27.87
CA ASP A 133 -14.58 8.96 -26.86
C ASP A 133 -13.98 9.52 -25.56
N GLU A 134 -14.13 8.77 -24.48
CA GLU A 134 -13.64 9.10 -23.15
C GLU A 134 -12.24 8.51 -22.90
N ILE A 135 -11.32 9.35 -22.42
CA ILE A 135 -10.05 8.88 -21.85
C ILE A 135 -10.28 8.67 -20.36
N VAL A 136 -10.23 7.41 -19.93
CA VAL A 136 -10.59 7.01 -18.56
C VAL A 136 -9.36 7.03 -17.67
N ASP A 137 -9.42 7.67 -16.50
CA ASP A 137 -8.33 7.62 -15.52
C ASP A 137 -8.30 6.25 -14.81
N GLY A 138 -7.19 5.52 -14.92
CA GLY A 138 -7.03 4.22 -14.27
C GLY A 138 -7.09 4.30 -12.74
N MET A 139 -6.71 5.43 -12.14
CA MET A 139 -6.80 5.65 -10.70
C MET A 139 -8.24 5.64 -10.20
N TYR A 140 -9.14 6.24 -10.99
CA TYR A 140 -10.57 6.22 -10.71
C TYR A 140 -11.17 4.87 -11.07
N LYS A 141 -10.84 4.33 -12.25
CA LYS A 141 -11.48 3.12 -12.77
C LYS A 141 -11.19 1.86 -11.96
N ASP A 142 -9.93 1.61 -11.63
CA ASP A 142 -9.51 0.33 -11.03
C ASP A 142 -9.46 0.41 -9.51
N GLY A 143 -10.31 1.25 -8.90
CA GLY A 143 -9.83 2.53 -8.42
C GLY A 143 -10.57 3.11 -7.22
N PHE A 144 -10.80 4.40 -7.34
CA PHE A 144 -11.63 5.17 -6.43
C PHE A 144 -13.13 5.01 -6.72
N ASP A 145 -13.53 4.65 -7.94
CA ASP A 145 -14.93 4.43 -8.28
C ASP A 145 -15.35 3.03 -7.84
N ASP A 146 -16.32 2.96 -6.94
CA ASP A 146 -16.93 1.69 -6.57
C ASP A 146 -18.18 1.41 -7.41
N PRO A 147 -18.15 0.40 -8.29
CA PRO A 147 -19.30 0.05 -9.11
C PRO A 147 -20.44 -0.61 -8.32
N LEU A 148 -20.21 -1.00 -7.05
CA LEU A 148 -21.25 -1.64 -6.22
C LEU A 148 -22.13 -0.61 -5.51
N SER A 149 -21.52 0.46 -4.99
CA SER A 149 -22.25 1.58 -4.37
C SER A 149 -22.59 2.72 -5.33
N GLU A 150 -21.96 2.77 -6.51
CA GLU A 150 -22.01 3.90 -7.44
C GLU A 150 -21.47 5.21 -6.83
N LEU A 151 -20.56 5.08 -5.86
CA LEU A 151 -19.90 6.18 -5.17
C LEU A 151 -18.39 6.15 -5.43
N VAL A 152 -17.76 7.32 -5.42
CA VAL A 152 -16.30 7.39 -5.26
C VAL A 152 -15.92 7.15 -3.80
N MET A 153 -14.74 6.60 -3.50
CA MET A 153 -14.31 6.26 -2.13
C MET A 153 -14.42 7.43 -1.13
N GLY A 154 -14.27 8.67 -1.57
CA GLY A 154 -14.48 9.84 -0.72
C GLY A 154 -15.93 10.05 -0.30
N GLU A 155 -16.88 9.68 -1.15
CA GLU A 155 -18.31 9.75 -0.85
C GLU A 155 -18.76 8.63 0.10
N THR A 156 -18.12 7.45 0.07
CA THR A 156 -18.41 6.39 1.06
C THR A 156 -18.02 6.84 2.47
N ALA A 157 -16.96 7.65 2.60
CA ALA A 157 -16.60 8.28 3.86
C ALA A 157 -17.62 9.35 4.31
N GLU A 158 -18.22 10.10 3.39
CA GLU A 158 -19.32 11.03 3.69
C GLU A 158 -20.58 10.29 4.16
N GLU A 159 -20.93 9.17 3.52
CA GLU A 159 -22.06 8.34 3.93
C GLU A 159 -21.84 7.74 5.32
N LEU A 160 -20.66 7.18 5.56
CA LEU A 160 -20.31 6.64 6.88
C LEU A 160 -20.35 7.73 7.96
N ALA A 161 -19.72 8.89 7.70
CA ALA A 161 -19.70 9.99 8.66
C ALA A 161 -21.12 10.45 9.03
N LYS A 162 -22.02 10.52 8.05
CA LYS A 162 -23.43 10.82 8.27
C LYS A 162 -24.14 9.75 9.11
N GLU A 163 -23.90 8.47 8.82
CA GLU A 163 -24.56 7.35 9.49
C GLU A 163 -24.19 7.26 10.97
N VAL A 164 -22.91 7.46 11.31
CA VAL A 164 -22.41 7.34 12.68
C VAL A 164 -22.27 8.68 13.41
N GLY A 165 -22.62 9.79 12.76
CA GLY A 165 -22.61 11.13 13.36
C GLY A 165 -21.22 11.74 13.57
N ILE A 166 -20.26 11.46 12.68
CA ILE A 166 -18.94 12.12 12.71
C ILE A 166 -19.05 13.51 12.09
N GLU A 167 -18.77 14.52 12.90
CA GLU A 167 -18.76 15.91 12.45
C GLU A 167 -17.43 16.32 11.83
N ARG A 168 -17.48 17.32 10.93
CA ARG A 168 -16.30 17.94 10.29
C ARG A 168 -15.19 18.31 11.28
N ARG A 169 -15.57 18.90 12.42
CA ARG A 169 -14.63 19.31 13.45
C ARG A 169 -13.84 18.11 13.99
N ALA A 170 -14.50 16.99 14.27
CA ALA A 170 -13.85 15.79 14.79
C ALA A 170 -12.87 15.19 13.76
N SER A 171 -13.23 15.19 12.47
CA SER A 171 -12.34 14.76 11.39
C SER A 171 -11.09 15.63 11.28
N ASP A 172 -11.24 16.96 11.37
CA ASP A 172 -10.10 17.90 11.32
C ASP A 172 -9.22 17.80 12.58
N GLU A 173 -9.81 17.64 13.76
CA GLU A 173 -9.06 17.42 15.01
C GLU A 173 -8.24 16.12 14.95
N TYR A 174 -8.84 15.03 14.44
CA TYR A 174 -8.12 13.75 14.25
C TYR A 174 -6.98 13.88 13.24
N ALA A 175 -7.22 14.57 12.12
CA ALA A 175 -6.21 14.78 11.10
C ALA A 175 -5.04 15.65 11.59
N ALA A 176 -5.32 16.71 12.36
CA ALA A 176 -4.28 17.52 13.00
C ALA A 176 -3.46 16.69 14.01
N MET A 177 -4.13 15.89 14.84
CA MET A 177 -3.46 14.96 15.75
C MET A 177 -2.56 13.96 14.99
N SER A 178 -3.02 13.44 13.85
CA SER A 178 -2.23 12.52 13.02
C SER A 178 -0.93 13.18 12.51
N GLN A 179 -1.02 14.40 11.98
CA GLN A 179 0.14 15.18 11.51
C GLN A 179 1.12 15.47 12.66
N GLN A 180 0.62 15.91 13.81
CA GLN A 180 1.46 16.20 14.99
C GLN A 180 2.17 14.94 15.53
N ARG A 181 1.49 13.78 15.53
CA ARG A 181 2.14 12.50 15.89
C ARG A 181 3.22 12.12 14.89
N CYS A 182 2.99 12.34 13.60
CA CYS A 182 4.00 12.09 12.57
C CYS A 182 5.21 13.01 12.74
N GLU A 183 4.99 14.31 12.98
CA GLU A 183 6.05 15.30 13.26
C GLU A 183 6.89 14.87 14.47
N GLN A 184 6.25 14.48 15.58
CA GLN A 184 6.93 13.99 16.78
C GLN A 184 7.70 12.68 16.51
N ALA A 185 7.12 11.75 15.76
CA ALA A 185 7.78 10.49 15.42
C ALA A 185 9.02 10.70 14.55
N ARG A 186 8.95 11.63 13.57
CA ARG A 186 10.08 12.04 12.73
C ARG A 186 11.18 12.71 13.55
N ALA A 187 10.80 13.66 14.41
CA ALA A 187 11.75 14.35 15.29
C ALA A 187 12.46 13.40 16.28
N ALA A 188 11.78 12.32 16.68
CA ALA A 188 12.31 11.28 17.56
C ALA A 188 12.99 10.11 16.82
N GLY A 189 13.14 10.16 15.49
CA GLY A 189 13.81 9.10 14.72
C GLY A 189 13.06 7.76 14.68
N ARG A 190 11.75 7.73 15.00
CA ARG A 190 11.00 6.46 15.15
C ARG A 190 10.84 5.66 13.86
N PHE A 191 10.96 6.31 12.70
CA PHE A 191 10.86 5.65 11.40
C PHE A 191 12.19 5.15 10.86
N GLU A 192 13.33 5.55 11.46
CA GLU A 192 14.67 5.14 11.00
C GLU A 192 14.85 3.61 10.96
N PRO A 193 14.31 2.82 11.91
CA PRO A 193 14.44 1.37 11.84
C PRO A 193 13.62 0.72 10.73
N GLU A 194 12.57 1.36 10.22
CA GLU A 194 11.65 0.74 9.24
C GLU A 194 11.83 1.27 7.81
N ILE A 195 12.32 2.50 7.63
CA ILE A 195 12.53 3.11 6.31
C ILE A 195 13.85 2.64 5.69
N VAL A 196 13.75 2.13 4.47
CA VAL A 196 14.88 1.78 3.61
C VAL A 196 15.03 2.88 2.54
N PRO A 197 16.17 3.58 2.47
CA PRO A 197 16.38 4.59 1.45
C PRO A 197 16.29 4.02 0.03
N VAL A 198 15.55 4.70 -0.84
CA VAL A 198 15.42 4.34 -2.26
C VAL A 198 16.34 5.21 -3.09
N ARG A 199 17.22 4.57 -3.86
CA ARG A 199 18.16 5.24 -4.75
C ARG A 199 17.62 5.26 -6.17
N ILE A 200 17.60 6.44 -6.77
CA ILE A 200 17.07 6.68 -8.11
C ILE A 200 18.19 7.24 -8.97
N GLU A 201 18.60 6.48 -9.97
CA GLU A 201 19.57 6.93 -10.95
C GLU A 201 18.91 7.85 -11.98
N HIS A 202 19.47 9.04 -12.14
CA HIS A 202 19.10 9.99 -13.17
C HIS A 202 20.27 10.25 -14.09
N ARG A 203 20.01 10.75 -15.30
CA ARG A 203 21.06 11.12 -16.28
C ARG A 203 22.11 12.09 -15.73
N LYS A 204 21.78 12.86 -14.68
CA LYS A 204 22.64 13.89 -14.06
C LYS A 204 23.15 13.53 -12.66
N GLY A 205 22.91 12.31 -12.16
CA GLY A 205 23.35 11.87 -10.84
C GLY A 205 22.36 10.95 -10.14
N GLU A 206 22.66 10.60 -8.90
CA GLU A 206 21.80 9.77 -8.04
C GLU A 206 20.97 10.67 -7.11
N GLN A 207 19.69 10.36 -6.95
CA GLN A 207 18.83 10.91 -5.91
C GLN A 207 18.54 9.82 -4.88
N VAL A 208 18.76 10.14 -3.60
CA VAL A 208 18.37 9.25 -2.49
C VAL A 208 17.10 9.82 -1.86
N VAL A 209 16.07 8.99 -1.76
CA VAL A 209 14.82 9.29 -1.06
C VAL A 209 14.81 8.46 0.21
N ASP A 210 14.83 9.11 1.37
CA ASP A 210 14.96 8.47 2.68
C ASP A 210 13.91 8.95 3.70
N ARG A 211 12.95 9.78 3.25
CA ARG A 211 11.92 10.40 4.10
C ARG A 211 10.58 10.43 3.40
N ASP A 212 9.51 10.22 4.18
CA ASP A 212 8.14 10.35 3.71
C ASP A 212 7.86 11.80 3.24
N GLU A 213 7.25 11.96 2.06
CA GLU A 213 7.00 13.28 1.45
C GLU A 213 5.64 13.89 1.81
N HIS A 214 4.71 13.06 2.27
CA HIS A 214 3.32 13.47 2.51
C HIS A 214 3.06 14.25 3.81
N PRO A 215 3.74 13.95 4.94
CA PRO A 215 3.55 14.67 6.20
C PRO A 215 3.81 16.17 6.08
N ARG A 216 3.06 16.97 6.84
CA ARG A 216 3.18 18.44 6.89
C ARG A 216 3.31 18.88 8.33
N ASP A 217 4.41 19.56 8.64
CA ASP A 217 4.68 20.03 9.99
C ASP A 217 3.78 21.24 10.34
N GLY A 218 3.46 21.41 11.62
CA GLY A 218 2.69 22.57 12.10
C GLY A 218 1.21 22.61 11.69
N VAL A 219 0.63 21.49 11.25
CA VAL A 219 -0.80 21.42 10.95
C VAL A 219 -1.64 21.52 12.23
N THR A 220 -2.69 22.35 12.17
CA THR A 220 -3.65 22.58 13.26
C THR A 220 -5.08 22.40 12.77
N ALA A 221 -6.01 22.08 13.67
CA ALA A 221 -7.43 21.95 13.33
C ALA A 221 -7.98 23.26 12.72
N GLU A 222 -7.53 24.42 13.19
CA GLU A 222 -7.91 25.73 12.68
C GLU A 222 -7.45 25.97 11.23
N THR A 223 -6.26 25.45 10.88
CA THR A 223 -5.79 25.51 9.48
C THR A 223 -6.55 24.55 8.58
N LEU A 224 -6.93 23.37 9.09
CA LEU A 224 -7.71 22.38 8.35
C LEU A 224 -9.16 22.83 8.13
N ALA A 225 -9.78 23.51 9.11
CA ALA A 225 -11.14 24.02 9.02
C ALA A 225 -11.37 24.97 7.84
N LYS A 226 -10.31 25.60 7.32
CA LYS A 226 -10.36 26.49 6.15
C LYS A 226 -10.49 25.74 4.83
N LEU A 227 -10.25 24.44 4.81
CA LEU A 227 -10.32 23.62 3.60
C LEU A 227 -11.77 23.36 3.20
N ARG A 228 -12.02 23.44 1.90
CA ARG A 228 -13.31 23.13 1.30
C ARG A 228 -13.51 21.61 1.24
N PRO A 229 -14.74 21.12 1.46
CA PRO A 229 -15.11 19.74 1.16
C PRO A 229 -14.79 19.36 -0.29
N VAL A 230 -14.41 18.10 -0.52
CA VAL A 230 -13.98 17.61 -1.84
C VAL A 230 -15.11 16.90 -2.57
N PHE A 231 -15.87 16.07 -1.88
CA PHE A 231 -16.80 15.12 -2.51
C PHE A 231 -18.26 15.57 -2.47
N ARG A 232 -18.64 16.40 -1.50
CA ARG A 232 -20.02 16.87 -1.31
C ARG A 232 -20.05 18.29 -0.79
N GLU A 233 -20.95 19.13 -1.30
CA GLU A 233 -21.19 20.45 -0.73
C GLU A 233 -21.68 20.33 0.72
N GLY A 234 -21.05 21.06 1.64
CA GLY A 234 -21.32 20.92 3.08
C GLY A 234 -20.83 19.61 3.71
N GLY A 235 -20.03 18.82 2.98
CA GLY A 235 -19.47 17.55 3.45
C GLY A 235 -18.41 17.69 4.55
N VAL A 236 -18.08 16.55 5.14
CA VAL A 236 -17.09 16.37 6.21
C VAL A 236 -15.67 16.18 5.65
N VAL A 237 -15.55 15.58 4.45
CA VAL A 237 -14.28 15.12 3.90
C VAL A 237 -13.59 16.21 3.09
N THR A 238 -12.34 16.48 3.43
CA THR A 238 -11.46 17.45 2.76
C THR A 238 -10.11 16.82 2.41
N ALA A 239 -9.34 17.51 1.56
CA ALA A 239 -7.95 17.11 1.27
C ALA A 239 -7.01 17.14 2.50
N GLY A 240 -7.45 17.72 3.63
CA GLY A 240 -6.65 17.79 4.86
C GLY A 240 -6.99 16.70 5.87
N ASN A 241 -8.15 16.05 5.74
CA ASN A 241 -8.61 14.97 6.63
C ASN A 241 -8.84 13.63 5.90
N ALA A 242 -8.54 13.56 4.60
CA ALA A 242 -8.40 12.35 3.82
C ALA A 242 -6.92 12.03 3.56
N SER A 243 -6.61 10.75 3.33
CA SER A 243 -5.26 10.33 2.92
C SER A 243 -4.91 10.80 1.51
N GLY A 244 -3.62 10.97 1.24
CA GLY A 244 -3.13 11.29 -0.09
C GLY A 244 -3.12 10.13 -1.06
N ILE A 245 -2.84 10.47 -2.32
CA ILE A 245 -2.40 9.54 -3.35
C ILE A 245 -0.87 9.42 -3.22
N THR A 246 -0.36 8.20 -3.13
CA THR A 246 1.02 7.93 -2.72
C THR A 246 1.65 6.78 -3.48
N ASP A 247 2.99 6.77 -3.51
CA ASP A 247 3.79 5.67 -4.04
C ASP A 247 4.62 5.07 -2.90
N GLY A 248 4.76 3.74 -2.86
CA GLY A 248 5.60 3.08 -1.87
C GLY A 248 5.43 1.56 -1.83
N ALA A 249 6.31 0.91 -1.07
CA ALA A 249 6.23 -0.52 -0.82
C ALA A 249 6.65 -0.86 0.60
N ALA A 250 6.18 -2.00 1.09
CA ALA A 250 6.60 -2.61 2.35
C ALA A 250 6.78 -4.12 2.16
N ALA A 251 7.71 -4.71 2.90
CA ALA A 251 8.01 -6.13 2.84
C ALA A 251 8.39 -6.69 4.21
N LEU A 252 8.11 -7.97 4.42
CA LEU A 252 8.54 -8.76 5.58
C LEU A 252 8.61 -10.24 5.19
N VAL A 253 9.21 -11.06 6.06
CA VAL A 253 9.19 -12.52 5.93
C VAL A 253 8.21 -13.12 6.93
N VAL A 254 7.36 -14.01 6.45
CA VAL A 254 6.54 -14.89 7.29
C VAL A 254 7.18 -16.27 7.28
N ALA A 255 7.49 -16.82 8.45
CA ALA A 255 8.09 -18.14 8.59
C ALA A 255 7.36 -19.01 9.62
N SER A 256 7.42 -20.33 9.45
CA SER A 256 7.08 -21.28 10.51
C SER A 256 8.06 -21.11 11.68
N GLU A 257 7.66 -21.53 12.89
CA GLU A 257 8.55 -21.41 14.07
C GLU A 257 9.79 -22.28 13.91
N GLU A 258 9.63 -23.47 13.33
CA GLU A 258 10.74 -24.40 13.07
C GLU A 258 11.72 -23.81 12.05
N ALA A 259 11.21 -23.26 10.94
CA ALA A 259 12.05 -22.66 9.92
C ALA A 259 12.76 -21.40 10.44
N ALA A 260 12.08 -20.58 11.23
CA ALA A 260 12.69 -19.42 11.86
C ALA A 260 13.84 -19.81 12.80
N ALA A 261 13.66 -20.87 13.60
CA ALA A 261 14.70 -21.39 14.48
C ALA A 261 15.89 -21.99 13.69
N GLU A 262 15.62 -22.76 12.64
CA GLU A 262 16.66 -23.34 11.77
C GLU A 262 17.50 -22.28 11.06
N LEU A 263 16.85 -21.20 10.62
CA LEU A 263 17.47 -20.10 9.87
C LEU A 263 18.01 -18.98 10.79
N GLY A 264 17.83 -19.09 12.11
CA GLY A 264 18.28 -18.07 13.07
C GLY A 264 17.58 -16.72 12.91
N LEU A 265 16.33 -16.70 12.44
CA LEU A 265 15.58 -15.47 12.24
C LEU A 265 15.10 -14.89 13.58
N GLU A 266 15.26 -13.57 13.76
CA GLU A 266 14.71 -12.86 14.91
C GLU A 266 13.27 -12.39 14.66
N ALA A 267 12.40 -12.60 15.64
CA ALA A 267 10.98 -12.28 15.53
C ALA A 267 10.74 -10.79 15.78
N ALA A 268 10.13 -10.12 14.79
CA ALA A 268 9.53 -8.81 14.99
C ALA A 268 8.11 -8.93 15.58
N GLY A 269 7.45 -10.07 15.38
CA GLY A 269 6.13 -10.35 15.93
C GLY A 269 5.63 -11.76 15.63
N ARG A 270 4.46 -12.10 16.17
CA ARG A 270 3.76 -13.35 15.90
C ARG A 270 2.34 -13.05 15.43
N LEU A 271 1.94 -13.67 14.32
CA LEU A 271 0.54 -13.68 13.90
C LEU A 271 -0.20 -14.68 14.78
N LEU A 272 -1.07 -14.17 15.65
CA LEU A 272 -1.84 -14.99 16.59
C LEU A 272 -3.20 -15.39 16.02
N ASP A 273 -3.84 -14.46 15.32
CA ASP A 273 -5.16 -14.62 14.74
C ASP A 273 -5.35 -13.64 13.57
N TRP A 274 -6.38 -13.86 12.76
CA TRP A 274 -6.82 -12.94 11.72
C TRP A 274 -8.31 -13.12 11.41
N GLU A 275 -8.99 -12.03 11.11
CA GLU A 275 -10.37 -12.04 10.63
C GLU A 275 -10.49 -11.26 9.32
N VAL A 276 -11.32 -11.77 8.40
CA VAL A 276 -11.64 -11.10 7.13
C VAL A 276 -13.15 -11.09 6.97
N VAL A 277 -13.72 -9.89 6.98
CA VAL A 277 -15.17 -9.67 6.91
C VAL A 277 -15.52 -8.79 5.73
N GLY A 278 -16.76 -8.93 5.25
CA GLY A 278 -17.37 -8.00 4.30
C GLY A 278 -18.34 -7.07 5.00
N VAL A 279 -18.48 -5.85 4.48
CA VAL A 279 -19.45 -4.84 4.93
C VAL A 279 -20.15 -4.24 3.71
N ASP A 280 -21.18 -3.42 3.94
CA ASP A 280 -21.83 -2.67 2.87
C ASP A 280 -20.81 -1.76 2.14
N PRO A 281 -20.65 -1.87 0.81
CA PRO A 281 -19.72 -1.05 0.03
C PRO A 281 -19.91 0.47 0.22
N ARG A 282 -21.13 0.94 0.48
CA ARG A 282 -21.45 2.36 0.71
C ARG A 282 -20.77 2.94 1.94
N ILE A 283 -20.41 2.09 2.90
CA ILE A 283 -19.76 2.47 4.16
C ILE A 283 -18.49 1.65 4.39
N MET A 284 -17.81 1.22 3.33
CA MET A 284 -16.67 0.30 3.38
C MET A 284 -15.59 0.66 4.42
N GLY A 285 -15.44 1.96 4.73
CA GLY A 285 -14.51 2.45 5.75
C GLY A 285 -14.78 1.93 7.17
N ILE A 286 -15.97 1.37 7.44
CA ILE A 286 -16.30 0.73 8.71
C ILE A 286 -15.71 -0.68 8.84
N GLY A 287 -15.22 -1.28 7.74
CA GLY A 287 -14.70 -2.65 7.68
C GLY A 287 -13.75 -3.06 8.83
N PRO A 288 -12.88 -2.18 9.35
CA PRO A 288 -12.04 -2.50 10.50
C PRO A 288 -12.80 -2.76 11.81
N VAL A 289 -14.00 -2.18 12.02
CA VAL A 289 -14.74 -2.32 13.28
C VAL A 289 -15.23 -3.74 13.55
N PRO A 290 -15.91 -4.44 12.61
CA PRO A 290 -16.28 -5.84 12.80
C PRO A 290 -15.13 -6.83 12.64
N ALA A 291 -13.93 -6.39 12.25
CA ALA A 291 -12.76 -7.26 12.04
C ALA A 291 -11.82 -7.35 13.27
N VAL A 292 -12.14 -6.64 14.36
CA VAL A 292 -11.32 -6.51 15.57
C VAL A 292 -12.15 -6.76 16.83
#